data_AF-A0A932G024-F1
#
_entry.id   AF-A0A932G024-F1
#
_cell.length_a   1.000
_cell.length_b   1.000
_cell.length_c   1.000
_cell.angle_alpha   90.00
_cell.angle_beta   90.00
_cell.angle_gamma   90.00
#
_symmetry.space_group_name_H-M   'P 1'
#
loop_
_entity.id
_entity.type
_entity.pdbx_description
1 polymer ?
#
loop_
_entity_poly.entity_id
_entity_poly.type
_entity_poly.pdbx_seq_one_letter_code
_entity_poly.pdbx_strand_id
1 'polypeptide(L)'
;MLRESFAGQDNIRVFTRGDGTNREDFGINELLYDVCVCRVDRVRSAALGKDLLYVAEPLWQVESEFARDSSESLKDFNKLVLGAAPTKVLVGPQVRDRDAFIEVLLPAARGCSGAVCCALLRRRQR
;
A
#
# COMPACT_ATOMS: atom_id res chain seq x y z
N MET A 1 5.00 6.64 -13.86
CA MET A 1 3.54 6.89 -13.86
C MET A 1 2.98 7.28 -12.49
N LEU A 2 2.89 6.42 -11.46
CA LEU A 2 2.30 6.85 -10.16
C LEU A 2 3.12 7.93 -9.44
N ARG A 3 4.45 7.80 -9.39
CA ARG A 3 5.36 8.81 -8.81
C ARG A 3 5.33 10.14 -9.55
N GLU A 4 5.27 10.07 -10.89
CA GLU A 4 5.17 11.26 -11.75
C GLU A 4 3.91 12.07 -11.45
N SER A 5 2.81 11.41 -11.10
CA SER A 5 1.57 12.09 -10.69
C SER A 5 1.72 12.94 -9.41
N PHE A 6 2.75 12.67 -8.60
CA PHE A 6 3.08 13.43 -7.38
C PHE A 6 4.40 14.19 -7.49
N ALA A 7 4.99 14.27 -8.69
CA ALA A 7 6.23 15.02 -8.89
C ALA A 7 6.02 16.51 -8.53
N GLY A 8 6.98 17.07 -7.79
CA GLY A 8 6.93 18.46 -7.31
C GLY A 8 6.11 18.67 -6.03
N GLN A 9 5.55 17.61 -5.42
CA GLN A 9 4.93 17.68 -4.10
C GLN A 9 5.90 17.17 -3.03
N ASP A 10 6.69 18.07 -2.46
CA ASP A 10 7.77 17.72 -1.53
C ASP A 10 7.28 17.04 -0.24
N ASN A 11 6.03 17.27 0.14
CA ASN A 11 5.39 16.66 1.30
C ASN A 11 4.73 15.31 1.00
N ILE A 12 4.85 14.78 -0.23
CA ILE A 12 4.33 13.44 -0.59
C ILE A 12 5.50 12.49 -0.79
N ARG A 13 5.34 11.25 -0.32
CA ARG A 13 6.24 10.14 -0.60
C ARG A 13 5.47 8.92 -1.10
N VAL A 14 6.13 8.17 -1.97
CA VAL A 14 5.62 6.93 -2.54
C VAL A 14 6.63 5.82 -2.23
N PHE A 15 6.31 4.98 -1.25
CA PHE A 15 7.11 3.82 -0.88
C PHE A 15 6.78 2.65 -1.81
N THR A 16 7.80 2.09 -2.45
CA THR A 16 7.70 0.90 -3.31
C THR A 16 9.02 0.15 -3.31
N ARG A 17 8.98 -1.18 -3.36
CA ARG A 17 10.18 -2.04 -3.34
C ARG A 17 11.26 -1.65 -4.36
N GLY A 18 10.82 -1.30 -5.57
CA GLY A 18 11.69 -1.03 -6.71
C GLY A 18 12.36 0.34 -6.70
N ASP A 19 12.10 1.18 -5.69
CA ASP A 19 12.57 2.56 -5.65
C ASP A 19 13.58 2.78 -4.53
N GLY A 20 14.81 3.16 -4.90
CA GLY A 20 15.91 3.42 -3.97
C GLY A 20 15.88 4.80 -3.30
N THR A 21 15.07 5.75 -3.81
CA THR A 21 15.12 7.14 -3.32
C THR A 21 14.63 7.28 -1.87
N ASN A 22 13.80 6.34 -1.39
CA ASN A 22 13.31 6.35 -0.01
C ASN A 22 14.38 5.88 0.99
N ARG A 23 15.37 5.06 0.57
CA ARG A 23 16.44 4.56 1.46
C ARG A 23 17.24 5.70 2.07
N GLU A 24 17.53 6.74 1.30
CA GLU A 24 18.34 7.87 1.73
C GLU A 24 17.64 8.67 2.84
N ASP A 25 16.34 8.92 2.66
CA ASP A 25 15.52 9.72 3.58
C ASP A 25 15.05 8.93 4.82
N PHE A 26 14.62 7.68 4.64
CA PHE A 26 13.94 6.87 5.67
C PHE A 26 14.73 5.64 6.13
N GLY A 27 15.82 5.30 5.45
CA GLY A 27 16.52 4.05 5.70
C GLY A 27 15.76 2.81 5.21
N ILE A 28 14.65 2.95 4.47
CA ILE A 28 13.86 1.85 3.90
C ILE A 28 13.28 2.24 2.53
N ASN A 29 13.08 1.26 1.65
CA ASN A 29 12.50 1.48 0.32
C ASN A 29 10.99 1.21 0.25
N GLU A 30 10.55 0.24 1.05
CA GLU A 30 9.18 -0.22 1.15
C GLU A 30 8.75 -0.22 2.61
N LEU A 31 7.43 -0.09 2.81
CA LEU A 31 6.78 -0.34 4.10
C LEU A 31 6.18 -1.75 4.05
N LEU A 32 5.17 -2.01 4.87
CA LEU A 32 4.43 -3.28 4.86
C LEU A 32 3.77 -3.60 3.50
N TYR A 33 3.53 -2.56 2.68
CA TYR A 33 2.75 -2.61 1.45
C TYR A 33 3.61 -2.53 0.19
N ASP A 34 3.17 -3.19 -0.89
CA ASP A 34 3.78 -3.08 -2.21
C ASP A 34 3.87 -1.62 -2.68
N VAL A 35 2.82 -0.84 -2.41
CA VAL A 35 2.82 0.62 -2.57
C VAL A 35 2.16 1.30 -1.38
N CYS A 36 2.83 2.32 -0.83
CA CYS A 36 2.23 3.24 0.14
C CYS A 36 2.47 4.68 -0.32
N VAL A 37 1.39 5.44 -0.51
CA VAL A 37 1.45 6.89 -0.75
C VAL A 37 1.08 7.59 0.55
N CYS A 38 1.91 8.50 1.02
CA CYS A 38 1.68 9.20 2.28
C CYS A 38 2.16 10.65 2.23
N ARG A 39 1.58 11.48 3.09
CA ARG A 39 2.19 12.75 3.45
C ARG A 39 3.31 12.52 4.45
N VAL A 40 4.36 13.30 4.32
CA VAL A 40 5.51 13.29 5.22
C VAL A 40 5.71 14.68 5.81
N ASP A 41 6.27 14.69 7.01
CA ASP A 41 6.66 15.91 7.70
C ASP A 41 7.99 15.68 8.45
N ARG A 42 8.50 16.72 9.09
CA ARG A 42 9.82 16.73 9.72
C ARG A 42 9.71 16.95 11.22
N VAL A 43 10.57 16.27 11.96
CA VAL A 43 10.77 16.50 13.39
C VAL A 43 12.26 16.66 13.68
N ARG A 44 12.61 17.52 14.64
CA ARG A 44 14.01 17.70 15.03
C ARG A 44 14.50 16.51 15.85
N SER A 45 15.62 15.91 15.44
CA SER A 45 16.30 14.87 16.22
C SER A 45 16.79 15.44 17.55
N ALA A 46 16.39 14.82 18.66
CA ALA A 46 16.83 15.20 20.00
C ALA A 46 18.34 15.03 20.21
N ALA A 47 18.94 13.99 19.61
CA ALA A 47 20.35 13.65 19.84
C ALA A 47 21.31 14.25 18.79
N LEU A 48 20.88 14.30 17.53
CA LEU A 48 21.77 14.68 16.41
C LEU A 48 21.51 16.09 15.89
N GLY A 49 20.46 16.77 16.37
CA GLY A 49 20.13 18.12 15.92
C GLY A 49 19.97 18.21 14.40
N LYS A 50 19.47 17.15 13.75
CA LYS A 50 19.12 17.13 12.32
C LYS A 50 17.63 16.85 12.17
N ASP A 51 17.05 17.23 11.05
CA ASP A 51 15.64 16.92 10.79
C ASP A 51 15.50 15.45 10.40
N LEU A 52 14.46 14.81 10.94
CA LEU A 52 14.06 13.44 10.62
C LEU A 52 12.72 13.50 9.90
N LEU A 53 12.61 12.82 8.77
CA LEU A 53 11.33 12.66 8.09
C LEU A 53 10.51 11.57 8.77
N TYR A 54 9.21 11.81 8.90
CA TYR A 54 8.25 10.83 9.38
C TYR A 54 6.99 10.84 8.50
N VAL A 55 6.27 9.72 8.52
CA VAL A 55 4.97 9.59 7.86
C VAL A 55 3.92 10.32 8.70
N ALA A 56 3.40 11.43 8.19
CA ALA A 56 2.39 12.23 8.88
C ALA A 56 0.99 11.61 8.73
N GLU A 57 0.63 11.21 7.51
CA GLU A 57 -0.62 10.49 7.25
C GLU A 57 -0.52 9.61 5.99
N PRO A 58 -1.05 8.38 6.02
CA PRO A 58 -1.17 7.57 4.82
C PRO A 58 -2.36 8.03 3.98
N LEU A 59 -2.17 8.08 2.66
CA LEU A 59 -3.22 8.46 1.70
C LEU A 59 -3.75 7.22 0.96
N TRP A 60 -2.83 6.37 0.48
CA TRP A 60 -3.13 5.15 -0.25
C TRP A 60 -2.25 4.00 0.21
N GLN A 61 -2.84 2.82 0.38
CA GLN A 61 -2.13 1.57 0.62
C GLN A 61 -2.58 0.53 -0.41
N VAL A 62 -1.61 -0.08 -1.09
CA VAL A 62 -1.88 -1.03 -2.17
C VAL A 62 -1.09 -2.29 -1.92
N GLU A 63 -1.79 -3.42 -2.03
CA GLU A 63 -1.21 -4.76 -2.06
C GLU A 63 -1.52 -5.41 -3.39
N SER A 64 -0.60 -6.20 -3.90
CA SER A 64 -0.83 -7.06 -5.05
C SER A 64 -0.57 -8.52 -4.70
N GLU A 65 -1.57 -9.36 -4.93
CA GLU A 65 -1.44 -10.81 -4.78
C GLU A 65 -2.08 -11.46 -6.01
N PHE A 66 -1.31 -12.21 -6.78
CA PHE A 66 -1.74 -12.89 -8.00
C PHE A 66 -1.89 -14.41 -7.84
N ALA A 67 -1.79 -14.92 -6.61
CA ALA A 67 -2.16 -16.27 -6.25
C ALA A 67 -3.64 -16.50 -6.51
N ARG A 68 -3.98 -17.63 -7.13
CA ARG A 68 -5.37 -18.03 -7.36
C ARG A 68 -6.06 -18.58 -6.11
N ASP A 69 -5.31 -18.71 -5.03
CA ASP A 69 -5.80 -19.19 -3.74
C ASP A 69 -6.30 -18.01 -2.91
N SER A 70 -7.53 -18.14 -2.43
CA SER A 70 -8.16 -17.16 -1.54
C SER A 70 -7.46 -17.06 -0.19
N SER A 71 -6.76 -18.12 0.26
CA SER A 71 -5.99 -18.11 1.50
C SER A 71 -4.83 -17.11 1.45
N GLU A 72 -4.02 -17.16 0.40
CA GLU A 72 -2.91 -16.21 0.20
C GLU A 72 -3.44 -14.79 0.00
N SER A 73 -4.50 -14.62 -0.80
CA SER A 73 -5.14 -13.32 -1.00
C SER A 73 -5.64 -12.72 0.32
N LEU A 74 -6.19 -13.53 1.23
CA LEU A 74 -6.66 -13.06 2.53
C LEU A 74 -5.51 -12.63 3.45
N LYS A 75 -4.34 -13.30 3.40
CA LYS A 75 -3.17 -12.91 4.18
C LYS A 75 -2.68 -11.52 3.80
N ASP A 76 -2.52 -11.25 2.50
CA ASP A 76 -2.12 -9.91 2.03
C ASP A 76 -3.23 -8.88 2.24
N PHE A 77 -4.49 -9.27 2.07
CA PHE A 77 -5.62 -8.40 2.38
C PHE A 77 -5.64 -7.93 3.84
N ASN A 78 -5.23 -8.79 4.79
CA ASN A 78 -5.14 -8.41 6.20
C ASN A 78 -4.13 -7.27 6.45
N LYS A 79 -3.08 -7.12 5.62
CA LYS A 79 -2.20 -5.96 5.70
C LYS A 79 -2.98 -4.67 5.45
N LEU A 80 -3.85 -4.66 4.44
CA LEU A 80 -4.73 -3.54 4.15
C LEU A 80 -5.73 -3.30 5.29
N VAL A 81 -6.29 -4.34 5.89
CA VAL A 81 -7.20 -4.18 7.05
C VAL A 81 -6.51 -3.45 8.20
N LEU A 82 -5.25 -3.78 8.49
CA LEU A 82 -4.44 -3.13 9.53
C LEU A 82 -3.96 -1.72 9.16
N GLY A 83 -4.08 -1.34 7.89
CA GLY A 83 -3.63 -0.06 7.39
C GLY A 83 -4.51 1.12 7.81
N ALA A 84 -3.89 2.27 8.01
CA ALA A 84 -4.58 3.51 8.40
C ALA A 84 -4.98 4.41 7.21
N ALA A 85 -4.66 4.05 5.95
CA ALA A 85 -5.02 4.89 4.80
C ALA A 85 -6.54 4.97 4.62
N PRO A 86 -7.11 6.14 4.28
CA PRO A 86 -8.54 6.26 3.99
C PRO A 86 -8.93 5.50 2.71
N THR A 87 -7.98 5.22 1.82
CA THR A 87 -8.20 4.46 0.58
C THR A 87 -7.19 3.34 0.43
N LYS A 88 -7.70 2.15 0.13
CA LYS A 88 -6.92 0.91 0.06
C LYS A 88 -7.28 0.11 -1.17
N VAL A 89 -6.31 -0.58 -1.76
CA VAL A 89 -6.53 -1.36 -2.98
C VAL A 89 -5.83 -2.72 -2.86
N LEU A 90 -6.58 -3.80 -3.04
CA LEU A 90 -6.03 -5.11 -3.36
C LEU A 90 -6.05 -5.30 -4.88
N VAL A 91 -4.90 -5.59 -5.48
CA VAL A 91 -4.78 -5.99 -6.88
C VAL A 91 -4.67 -7.52 -6.95
N GLY A 92 -5.72 -8.18 -7.43
CA GLY A 92 -5.87 -9.63 -7.48
C GLY A 92 -5.81 -10.22 -8.89
N PRO A 93 -5.71 -11.54 -9.06
CA PRO A 93 -5.84 -12.18 -10.37
C PRO A 93 -7.31 -12.18 -10.81
N GLN A 94 -7.55 -12.17 -12.13
CA GLN A 94 -8.87 -12.52 -12.64
C GLN A 94 -9.18 -13.98 -12.30
N VAL A 95 -10.20 -14.19 -11.48
CA VAL A 95 -10.74 -15.50 -11.11
C VAL A 95 -11.99 -15.82 -11.93
N ARG A 96 -12.36 -17.11 -11.98
CA ARG A 96 -13.56 -17.57 -12.69
C ARG A 96 -14.84 -17.10 -12.01
N ASP A 97 -14.87 -17.20 -10.69
CA ASP A 97 -15.98 -16.75 -9.85
C ASP A 97 -15.52 -15.57 -8.99
N ARG A 98 -15.85 -14.36 -9.44
CA ARG A 98 -15.47 -13.13 -8.75
C ARG A 98 -16.21 -13.01 -7.42
N ASP A 99 -17.49 -13.35 -7.40
CA ASP A 99 -18.34 -13.02 -6.27
C ASP A 99 -17.96 -13.93 -5.09
N ALA A 100 -17.73 -15.24 -5.34
CA ALA A 100 -17.18 -16.15 -4.34
C ALA A 100 -15.81 -15.71 -3.80
N PHE A 101 -14.93 -15.19 -4.67
CA PHE A 101 -13.63 -14.67 -4.23
C PHE A 101 -13.78 -13.45 -3.30
N ILE A 102 -14.65 -12.51 -3.68
CA ILE A 102 -14.94 -11.33 -2.86
C ILE A 102 -15.59 -11.74 -1.53
N GLU A 103 -16.50 -12.72 -1.53
CA GLU A 103 -17.15 -13.22 -0.32
C GLU A 103 -16.15 -13.69 0.76
N VAL A 104 -15.01 -14.26 0.36
CA VAL A 104 -13.95 -14.65 1.32
C VAL A 104 -13.30 -13.43 1.99
N LEU A 105 -13.23 -12.30 1.30
CA LEU A 105 -12.61 -11.07 1.82
C LEU A 105 -13.58 -10.22 2.65
N LEU A 106 -14.89 -10.35 2.41
CA LEU A 106 -15.92 -9.51 3.05
C LEU A 106 -15.86 -9.52 4.59
N PRO A 107 -15.67 -10.65 5.29
CA PRO A 107 -15.59 -10.64 6.75
C PRO A 107 -14.44 -9.77 7.27
N ALA A 108 -13.26 -9.86 6.64
CA ALA A 108 -12.09 -9.06 7.01
C ALA A 108 -12.27 -7.58 6.63
N ALA A 109 -12.92 -7.30 5.50
CA ALA A 109 -13.17 -5.94 5.03
C ALA A 109 -14.00 -5.11 6.03
N ARG A 110 -14.86 -5.75 6.83
CA ARG A 110 -15.65 -5.08 7.88
C ARG A 110 -14.78 -4.46 8.97
N GLY A 111 -13.58 -4.99 9.21
CA GLY A 111 -12.63 -4.44 10.16
C GLY A 111 -11.77 -3.32 9.57
N CYS A 112 -11.87 -3.05 8.27
CA CYS A 112 -11.03 -2.06 7.61
C CYS A 112 -11.50 -0.65 7.94
N SER A 113 -10.56 0.23 8.25
CA SER A 113 -10.81 1.68 8.28
C SER A 113 -10.88 2.22 6.84
N GLY A 114 -11.76 3.19 6.58
CA GLY A 114 -11.88 3.79 5.24
C GLY A 114 -12.43 2.85 4.17
N ALA A 115 -12.13 3.16 2.91
CA ALA A 115 -12.59 2.39 1.75
C ALA A 115 -11.51 1.42 1.26
N VAL A 116 -11.92 0.17 1.00
CA VAL A 116 -11.08 -0.83 0.33
C VAL A 116 -11.73 -1.26 -0.98
N CYS A 117 -10.95 -1.24 -2.06
CA CYS A 117 -11.35 -1.69 -3.38
C CYS A 117 -10.55 -2.92 -3.79
N CYS A 118 -11.15 -3.79 -4.61
CA CYS A 118 -10.46 -4.93 -5.20
C CYS A 118 -10.44 -4.80 -6.72
N ALA A 119 -9.25 -4.78 -7.31
CA ALA A 119 -9.03 -4.73 -8.75
C ALA A 119 -8.53 -6.09 -9.25
N LEU A 120 -9.37 -6.83 -9.98
CA LEU A 120 -9.01 -8.14 -10.51
C LEU A 120 -8.51 -8.02 -11.95
N LEU A 121 -7.25 -8.37 -12.17
CA LEU A 121 -6.56 -8.17 -13.45
C LEU A 121 -6.23 -9.50 -14.13
N ARG A 122 -6.37 -9.54 -15.46
CA ARG A 122 -5.86 -10.67 -16.26
C ARG A 122 -4.35 -10.79 -16.07
N ARG A 123 -3.89 -11.98 -15.67
CA ARG A 123 -2.46 -12.29 -15.71
C ARG A 123 -2.03 -12.25 -17.18
N ARG A 124 -1.12 -11.34 -17.54
CA ARG A 124 -0.45 -11.42 -18.85
C ARG A 124 0.36 -12.73 -18.86
N GLN A 125 0.09 -13.61 -19.82
CA GLN A 125 1.00 -14.70 -20.14
C GLN A 125 2.32 -14.04 -20.54
N ARG A 126 3.40 -14.37 -19.83
CA ARG A 126 4.76 -14.04 -20.25
C ARG A 126 5.18 -15.02 -21.35
#